data_AF-A0A7C9CYY2-F1
#
_entry.id   AF-A0A7C9CYY2-F1
#
_cell.length_a   1.000
_cell.length_b   1.000
_cell.length_c   1.000
_cell.angle_alpha   90.00
_cell.angle_beta   90.00
_cell.angle_gamma   90.00
#
_symmetry.space_group_name_H-M   'P 1'
#
loop_
_entity.id
_entity.type
_entity.pdbx_description
1 polymer ?
#
loop_
_entity_poly.entity_id
_entity_poly.type
_entity_poly.pdbx_seq_one_letter_code
_entity_poly.pdbx_strand_id
1 'polypeptide(L)'
;MACGFHRSLQGHSIAYNRPDIEKNISWTLTRDEDFNFRAAHWADLHGLLLGSLPPQVAFLWGHHFTSFDIADDKSSITVNAKVVQTGEIVQIIGDLLVAADGALSAVRQTFLPHHELRYAGYCAWRGVLDFAGN
;
A
#
# COMPACT_ATOMS: atom_id res chain seq x y z
N MET A 1 -8.86 19.74 -18.54
CA MET A 1 -10.31 19.98 -18.35
C MET A 1 -10.54 19.98 -16.85
N ALA A 2 -10.59 21.15 -16.22
CA ALA A 2 -10.79 21.27 -14.78
C ALA A 2 -12.28 21.52 -14.53
N CYS A 3 -12.92 20.63 -13.78
CA CYS A 3 -14.26 20.86 -13.26
C CYS A 3 -14.08 21.23 -11.78
N GLY A 4 -14.31 22.50 -11.44
CA GLY A 4 -14.33 22.97 -10.06
C GLY A 4 -15.69 22.69 -9.45
N PHE A 5 -15.72 22.03 -8.30
CA PHE A 5 -16.91 21.94 -7.45
C PHE A 5 -16.64 22.66 -6.14
N HIS A 6 -17.36 23.75 -5.93
CA HIS A 6 -17.41 24.51 -4.70
C HIS A 6 -18.69 24.12 -3.96
N ARG A 7 -18.61 23.20 -2.99
CA ARG A 7 -19.66 23.03 -1.97
C ARG A 7 -19.12 22.38 -0.71
N SER A 8 -19.63 22.88 0.42
CA SER A 8 -19.29 22.45 1.77
C SER A 8 -19.64 20.97 1.98
N LEU A 9 -18.61 20.14 2.21
CA LEU A 9 -18.73 18.74 2.56
C LEU A 9 -18.96 18.62 4.08
N GLN A 10 -20.11 18.10 4.48
CA GLN A 10 -20.35 17.70 5.88
C GLN A 10 -19.79 16.28 6.07
N GLY A 11 -18.58 16.17 6.60
CA GLY A 11 -17.97 14.88 6.96
C GLY A 11 -18.54 14.32 8.28
N HIS A 12 -18.81 13.02 8.32
CA HIS A 12 -18.98 12.30 9.59
C HIS A 12 -17.62 11.75 10.03
N SER A 13 -17.18 12.12 11.24
CA SER A 13 -15.95 11.64 11.85
C SER A 13 -16.22 10.40 12.71
N ILE A 14 -15.40 9.36 12.56
CA ILE A 14 -15.33 8.25 13.53
C ILE A 14 -14.02 8.42 14.30
N ALA A 15 -14.13 8.71 15.60
CA ALA A 15 -12.98 8.95 16.47
C ALA A 15 -12.46 7.63 17.06
N TYR A 16 -11.15 7.40 16.96
CA TYR A 16 -10.43 6.37 17.71
C TYR A 16 -9.31 7.05 18.51
N ASN A 17 -9.39 7.01 19.83
CA ASN A 17 -8.42 7.65 20.73
C ASN A 17 -7.14 6.83 20.80
N ARG A 18 -6.02 7.38 20.31
CA ARG A 18 -4.67 6.98 20.70
C ARG A 18 -4.17 8.01 21.72
N PRO A 19 -3.65 7.61 22.90
CA PRO A 19 -3.10 8.57 23.84
C PRO A 19 -1.77 9.09 23.27
N ASP A 20 -1.60 10.41 23.31
CA ASP A 20 -0.38 11.16 22.96
C ASP A 20 -0.25 11.72 21.52
N ILE A 21 -1.27 12.47 21.07
CA ILE A 21 -1.18 13.68 20.20
C ILE A 21 -2.56 14.37 20.24
N GLU A 22 -2.66 15.56 20.84
CA GLU A 22 -3.86 16.42 20.84
C GLU A 22 -4.14 17.09 19.48
N LYS A 23 -4.10 16.32 18.39
CA LYS A 23 -4.72 16.71 17.13
C LYS A 23 -5.66 15.59 16.73
N ASN A 24 -6.95 15.91 16.74
CA ASN A 24 -8.02 15.08 16.26
C ASN A 24 -7.83 14.87 14.75
N ILE A 25 -7.01 13.89 14.35
CA ILE A 25 -6.81 13.52 12.95
C ILE A 25 -8.09 12.83 12.52
N SER A 26 -9.04 13.59 11.99
CA SER A 26 -10.23 13.05 11.37
C SER A 26 -9.82 12.36 10.07
N TRP A 27 -9.78 11.02 10.08
CA TRP A 27 -9.62 10.20 8.88
C TRP A 27 -10.84 10.44 7.97
N THR A 28 -10.75 11.40 7.07
CA THR A 28 -11.91 11.82 6.26
C THR A 28 -12.03 10.90 5.07
N LEU A 29 -12.79 9.82 5.24
CA LEU A 29 -13.36 9.10 4.12
C LEU A 29 -14.50 9.99 3.58
N THR A 30 -14.23 10.76 2.53
CA THR A 30 -15.29 11.53 1.89
C THR A 30 -16.23 10.55 1.21
N ARG A 31 -17.48 10.55 1.69
CA ARG A 31 -18.60 9.88 1.06
C ARG A 31 -19.40 10.95 0.34
N ASP A 32 -19.49 10.80 -0.97
CA ASP A 32 -20.48 11.51 -1.74
C ASP A 32 -21.73 10.62 -1.77
N GLU A 33 -22.91 11.15 -1.43
CA GLU A 33 -24.15 10.35 -1.46
C GLU A 33 -24.76 10.31 -2.88
N ASP A 34 -24.38 11.24 -3.75
CA ASP A 34 -24.82 11.29 -5.14
C ASP A 34 -23.97 10.38 -6.04
N PHE A 35 -22.77 9.99 -5.57
CA PHE A 35 -21.89 9.08 -6.28
C PHE A 35 -21.43 7.92 -5.40
N ASN A 36 -21.52 6.69 -5.90
CA ASN A 36 -21.07 5.50 -5.17
C ASN A 36 -19.54 5.31 -5.19
N PHE A 37 -18.77 6.37 -4.93
CA PHE A 37 -17.32 6.31 -4.71
C PHE A 37 -16.96 6.78 -3.30
N ARG A 38 -15.82 6.27 -2.82
CA ARG A 38 -15.23 6.67 -1.55
C ARG A 38 -13.84 7.23 -1.82
N ALA A 39 -13.56 8.41 -1.29
CA ALA A 39 -12.25 9.02 -1.38
C ALA A 39 -11.59 9.04 0.01
N ALA A 40 -10.32 8.68 0.07
CA ALA A 40 -9.51 8.77 1.28
C ALA A 40 -8.09 9.20 0.89
N HIS A 41 -7.40 9.84 1.84
CA HIS A 41 -5.97 10.03 1.70
C HIS A 41 -5.25 8.67 1.78
N TRP A 42 -4.26 8.45 0.91
CA TRP A 42 -3.68 7.10 0.74
C TRP A 42 -2.96 6.60 2.01
N ALA A 43 -2.21 7.47 2.67
CA ALA A 43 -1.51 7.13 3.90
C ALA A 43 -2.48 6.71 5.01
N ASP A 44 -3.63 7.38 5.06
CA ASP A 44 -4.68 7.19 6.04
C ASP A 44 -5.35 5.83 5.85
N LEU A 45 -5.72 5.52 4.59
CA LEU A 45 -6.27 4.23 4.22
C LEU A 45 -5.30 3.08 4.56
N HIS A 46 -4.02 3.25 4.23
CA HIS A 46 -3.00 2.25 4.60
C HIS A 46 -2.87 2.08 6.11
N GLY A 47 -2.90 3.17 6.88
CA GLY A 47 -2.88 3.12 8.35
C GLY A 47 -4.07 2.37 8.92
N LEU A 48 -5.27 2.60 8.39
CA LEU A 48 -6.49 1.90 8.79
C LEU A 48 -6.42 0.40 8.45
N LEU A 49 -6.01 0.05 7.23
CA LEU A 49 -5.88 -1.34 6.81
C LEU A 49 -4.84 -2.08 7.66
N LEU A 50 -3.68 -1.47 7.87
CA LEU A 50 -2.63 -2.04 8.72
C LEU A 50 -3.11 -2.23 10.16
N GLY A 51 -3.83 -1.25 10.72
CA GLY A 51 -4.39 -1.34 12.07
C GLY A 51 -5.52 -2.37 12.19
N SER A 52 -6.12 -2.80 11.08
CA SER A 52 -7.18 -3.81 11.05
C SER A 52 -6.69 -5.25 10.90
N LEU A 53 -5.37 -5.45 10.72
CA LEU A 53 -4.82 -6.79 10.57
C LEU A 53 -5.02 -7.62 11.86
N PRO A 54 -5.44 -8.89 11.75
CA PRO A 54 -5.52 -9.78 12.91
C PRO A 54 -4.15 -9.93 13.61
N PRO A 55 -4.09 -10.09 14.94
CA PRO A 55 -2.83 -10.23 15.67
C PRO A 55 -1.94 -11.39 15.22
N GLN A 56 -2.52 -12.40 14.56
CA GLN A 56 -1.82 -13.57 14.05
C GLN A 56 -1.08 -13.29 12.74
N VAL A 57 -1.41 -12.19 12.04
CA VAL A 57 -0.74 -11.80 10.81
C VAL A 57 0.60 -11.14 11.16
N ALA A 58 1.69 -11.85 10.91
CA ALA A 58 3.03 -11.28 11.02
C ALA A 58 3.27 -10.29 9.88
N PHE A 59 3.55 -9.03 10.23
CA PHE A 59 3.95 -8.01 9.26
C PHE A 59 5.44 -7.71 9.43
N LEU A 60 6.24 -8.10 8.44
CA LEU A 60 7.70 -7.99 8.48
C LEU A 60 8.19 -6.77 7.70
N TRP A 61 8.41 -5.66 8.42
CA TRP A 61 8.95 -4.43 7.82
C TRP A 61 10.42 -4.59 7.40
N GLY A 62 10.80 -3.96 6.29
CA GLY A 62 12.19 -3.96 5.84
C GLY A 62 12.69 -5.32 5.33
N HIS A 63 11.79 -6.26 5.00
CA HIS A 63 12.14 -7.54 4.42
C HIS A 63 11.96 -7.46 2.89
N HIS A 64 13.06 -7.30 2.17
CA HIS A 64 13.06 -7.17 0.72
C HIS A 64 13.17 -8.55 0.05
N PHE A 65 12.17 -8.94 -0.72
CA PHE A 65 12.18 -10.19 -1.48
C PHE A 65 13.40 -10.26 -2.42
N THR A 66 14.09 -11.40 -2.46
CA THR A 66 15.20 -11.65 -3.39
C THR A 66 14.95 -12.84 -4.31
N SER A 67 14.44 -13.94 -3.78
CA SER A 67 14.15 -15.16 -4.53
C SER A 67 13.17 -16.05 -3.77
N PHE A 68 12.64 -17.07 -4.44
CA PHE A 68 11.94 -18.17 -3.78
C PHE A 68 12.33 -19.48 -4.43
N ASP A 69 12.19 -20.56 -3.67
CA ASP A 69 12.37 -21.94 -4.11
C ASP A 69 11.11 -22.73 -3.75
N ILE A 70 10.65 -23.58 -4.66
CA ILE A 70 9.51 -24.48 -4.43
C ILE A 70 10.08 -25.86 -4.10
N ALA A 71 9.58 -26.49 -3.04
CA ALA A 71 9.96 -27.85 -2.69
C ALA A 71 9.68 -28.84 -3.85
N ASP A 72 10.50 -29.88 -3.97
CA ASP A 72 10.37 -30.87 -5.07
C ASP A 72 9.00 -31.55 -5.09
N ASP A 73 8.44 -31.81 -3.92
CA ASP A 73 7.09 -32.37 -3.73
C ASP A 73 5.97 -31.33 -3.87
N LYS A 74 6.33 -30.06 -4.08
CA LYS A 74 5.44 -28.89 -4.20
C LYS A 74 4.59 -28.65 -2.95
N SER A 75 5.01 -29.16 -1.80
CA SER A 75 4.31 -28.97 -0.53
C SER A 75 4.49 -27.58 0.06
N SER A 76 5.61 -26.92 -0.28
CA SER A 76 6.00 -25.66 0.35
C SER A 76 6.85 -24.78 -0.55
N ILE A 77 6.92 -23.51 -0.18
CA ILE A 77 7.70 -22.46 -0.82
C ILE A 77 8.60 -21.84 0.25
N THR A 78 9.88 -21.73 -0.05
CA THR A 78 10.85 -20.99 0.77
C THR A 78 11.13 -19.65 0.09
N VAL A 79 10.83 -18.55 0.76
CA VAL A 79 11.15 -17.19 0.32
C VAL A 79 12.42 -16.73 0.99
N ASN A 80 13.38 -16.28 0.20
CA ASN A 80 14.57 -15.59 0.68
C ASN A 80 14.30 -14.08 0.65
N ALA A 81 14.44 -13.43 1.80
CA ALA A 81 14.28 -11.99 1.95
C ALA A 81 15.51 -11.37 2.61
N LYS A 82 15.99 -10.26 2.06
CA LYS A 82 17.06 -9.47 2.64
C LYS A 82 16.49 -8.46 3.63
N VAL A 83 16.93 -8.51 4.88
CA VAL A 83 16.60 -7.52 5.90
C VAL A 83 17.39 -6.25 5.60
N VAL A 84 16.70 -5.14 5.31
CA VAL A 84 17.32 -3.89 4.85
C VAL A 84 18.28 -3.32 5.90
N GLN A 85 17.94 -3.43 7.18
CA GLN A 85 18.72 -2.86 8.27
C GLN A 85 20.05 -3.60 8.51
N THR A 86 20.05 -4.93 8.44
CA THR A 86 21.23 -5.77 8.75
C THR A 86 21.95 -6.27 7.51
N GLY A 87 21.26 -6.31 6.36
CA GLY A 87 21.74 -6.90 5.12
C GLY A 87 21.67 -8.44 5.08
N GLU A 88 21.25 -9.08 6.18
CA GLU A 88 21.15 -10.54 6.28
C GLU A 88 20.00 -11.09 5.42
N ILE A 89 20.17 -12.32 4.95
CA ILE A 89 19.10 -13.05 4.26
C ILE A 89 18.40 -13.95 5.29
N VAL A 90 17.09 -13.79 5.38
CA VAL A 90 16.21 -14.63 6.19
C VAL A 90 15.31 -15.46 5.28
N GLN A 91 14.96 -16.66 5.76
CA GLN A 91 14.09 -17.59 5.06
C GLN A 91 12.70 -17.62 5.69
N ILE A 92 11.67 -17.52 4.86
CA ILE A 92 10.27 -17.56 5.26
C ILE A 92 9.61 -18.70 4.49
N ILE A 93 9.06 -19.69 5.21
CA ILE A 93 8.46 -20.89 4.63
C ILE A 93 6.94 -20.79 4.70
N GLY A 94 6.25 -21.17 3.63
CA GLY A 94 4.79 -21.28 3.59
C GLY A 94 4.28 -22.06 2.39
N ASP A 95 2.97 -22.32 2.36
CA ASP A 95 2.35 -23.17 1.33
C ASP A 95 2.03 -22.39 0.03
N LEU A 96 1.86 -21.07 0.13
CA LEU A 96 1.49 -20.19 -0.98
C LEU A 96 2.22 -18.84 -0.90
N LEU A 97 2.78 -18.41 -2.03
CA LEU A 97 3.34 -17.07 -2.22
C LEU A 97 2.40 -16.24 -3.10
N VAL A 98 1.87 -15.15 -2.54
CA VAL A 98 1.07 -14.16 -3.28
C VAL A 98 1.95 -12.94 -3.58
N ALA A 99 2.24 -12.71 -4.86
CA ALA A 99 3.02 -11.56 -5.32
C ALA A 99 2.15 -10.29 -5.37
N ALA A 100 2.19 -9.49 -4.29
CA ALA A 100 1.55 -8.18 -4.20
C ALA A 100 2.58 -7.02 -4.18
N ASP A 101 3.70 -7.18 -4.89
CA ASP A 101 4.89 -6.30 -4.89
C ASP A 101 4.87 -5.21 -6.00
N GLY A 102 3.72 -5.00 -6.65
CA GLY A 102 3.45 -3.83 -7.47
C GLY A 102 3.97 -3.86 -8.91
N ALA A 103 4.07 -2.68 -9.52
CA ALA A 103 4.33 -2.53 -10.96
C ALA A 103 5.73 -3.00 -11.37
N LEU A 104 6.71 -3.00 -10.47
CA LEU A 104 8.08 -3.47 -10.70
C LEU A 104 8.36 -4.83 -10.04
N SER A 105 7.31 -5.66 -9.89
CA SER A 105 7.36 -6.96 -9.23
C SER A 105 8.60 -7.79 -9.59
N ALA A 106 9.40 -8.11 -8.58
CA ALA A 106 10.55 -9.00 -8.71
C ALA A 106 10.09 -10.45 -8.85
N VAL A 107 8.99 -10.83 -8.18
CA VAL A 107 8.41 -12.16 -8.34
C VAL A 107 7.97 -12.39 -9.78
N ARG A 108 7.28 -11.43 -10.42
CA ARG A 108 6.86 -11.54 -11.82
C ARG A 108 8.04 -11.70 -12.78
N GLN A 109 9.17 -11.06 -12.50
CA GLN A 109 10.38 -11.18 -13.33
C GLN A 109 10.97 -12.60 -13.33
N THR A 110 10.73 -13.40 -12.27
CA THR A 110 11.15 -14.82 -12.26
C THR A 110 10.42 -15.66 -13.31
N PHE A 111 9.14 -15.33 -13.60
CA PHE A 111 8.32 -16.03 -14.58
C PHE A 111 8.44 -15.42 -15.99
N LEU A 112 8.69 -14.11 -16.07
CA LEU A 112 8.78 -13.35 -17.32
C LEU A 112 10.06 -12.50 -17.34
N PRO A 113 11.25 -13.12 -17.46
CA PRO A 113 12.54 -12.42 -17.28
C PRO A 113 12.85 -11.37 -18.34
N HIS A 114 12.18 -11.42 -19.48
CA HIS A 114 12.34 -10.47 -20.58
C HIS A 114 11.17 -9.48 -20.70
N HIS A 115 10.28 -9.44 -19.71
CA HIS A 115 9.16 -8.52 -19.74
C HIS A 115 9.61 -7.09 -19.42
N GLU A 116 9.49 -6.21 -20.41
CA GLU A 116 9.84 -4.79 -20.28
C GLU A 116 8.59 -3.91 -20.23
N LEU A 117 8.63 -2.89 -19.37
CA LEU A 117 7.60 -1.86 -19.34
C LEU A 117 7.78 -0.91 -20.54
N ARG A 118 6.74 -0.78 -21.36
CA ARG A 118 6.72 0.20 -22.45
C ARG A 118 6.21 1.55 -21.93
N TYR A 119 7.00 2.60 -22.14
CA TYR A 119 6.55 3.96 -21.88
C TYR A 119 5.26 4.27 -22.67
N ALA A 120 4.26 4.84 -22.00
CA ALA A 120 2.95 5.09 -22.59
C ALA A 120 2.93 6.29 -23.56
N GLY A 121 4.05 7.01 -23.72
CA GLY A 121 4.16 8.19 -24.57
C GLY A 121 3.82 9.51 -23.87
N TYR A 122 3.50 9.49 -22.57
CA TYR A 122 3.19 10.68 -21.79
C TYR A 122 3.58 10.53 -20.32
N CYS A 123 3.73 11.68 -19.64
CA CYS A 123 3.90 11.77 -18.19
C CYS A 123 2.87 12.75 -17.60
N ALA A 124 2.63 12.65 -16.29
CA ALA A 124 1.71 13.54 -15.57
C ALA A 124 2.46 14.35 -14.52
N TRP A 125 2.28 15.68 -14.56
CA TRP A 125 2.76 16.58 -13.52
C TRP A 125 1.72 16.64 -12.40
N ARG A 126 2.13 16.40 -11.16
CA ARG A 126 1.27 16.43 -9.98
C ARG A 126 1.87 17.37 -8.94
N GLY A 127 1.04 18.20 -8.32
CA GLY A 127 1.43 19.13 -7.27
C GLY A 127 0.25 19.41 -6.36
N VAL A 128 0.56 19.84 -5.14
CA VAL A 128 -0.43 20.32 -4.17
C VAL A 128 -0.19 21.82 -4.00
N LEU A 129 -1.26 22.61 -4.07
CA LEU A 129 -1.23 24.05 -3.81
C LEU A 129 -1.97 24.33 -2.51
N ASP A 130 -1.38 25.13 -1.64
CA ASP A 130 -2.05 25.61 -0.44
C ASP A 130 -2.96 26.80 -0.81
N PHE A 131 -4.22 26.71 -0.40
CA PHE A 131 -5.23 27.75 -0.60
C PHE A 131 -5.55 28.53 0.69
N ALA A 132 -4.85 28.27 1.79
CA ALA A 132 -5.14 28.83 3.11
C ALA A 132 -4.90 30.35 3.26
N GLY A 133 -4.71 31.10 2.17
CA GLY A 133 -4.39 32.53 2.19
C GLY A 133 -5.10 33.38 1.15
N ASN A 134 -6.25 32.95 0.62
CA ASN A 134 -7.01 33.69 -0.41
C ASN A 134 -8.41 34.09 0.08
#